data_AF-A0A846QNM3-F1
#
_entry.id   AF-A0A846QNM3-F1
#
_cell.length_a   1.000
_cell.length_b   1.000
_cell.length_c   1.000
_cell.angle_alpha   90.00
_cell.angle_beta   90.00
_cell.angle_gamma   90.00
#
_symmetry.space_group_name_H-M   'P 1'
#
loop_
_entity.id
_entity.type
_entity.pdbx_description
1 polymer ?
#
loop_
_entity_poly.entity_id
_entity_poly.type
_entity_poly.pdbx_seq_one_letter_code
_entity_poly.pdbx_strand_id
1 'polypeptide(L)'
;MHTRPRRKTAFTLVELAIVLVIMGLIIGLTLPIVTDFIKHEKSVAAKDFMTKIKNEIIGYALINKVLPTSLSDLGVEKDPYGNTIIYVADSGMTGTDLCSSSLADGMQVDKVNPGGTDSFTDIAFVLISPGRNNNLETTNATNTDFTVTDPRTYGTDGQGFNYDDVVEFVSYNYLRNKVCTNTATESFVPRGSDVSFGKNIADFSGQATGISPPGSSSGAVSVDLEAGTVTLGDGTGSGDAGCVWYQGSEASGNCTNGTCDFDDGFRAFFTFKHVTPDTSGDSKTAGDGFTFAVVQATDNTPADCGISGARLAYSGTGGAGDGSLAPPKLGVEIDAFPNDGDAWDTQLLPTDARNHLAVVYWGATRDNDNQHNATVSTPNAYTNAGLTTQARNPANAALENGVYIPASVTEWEDGFEYSVRVEANRTIEDAVQHIYRYDIKTWIRDCATADCTTFSDLTADYTDTTAPYANSTIYYDNDLGSFDRILFGWTVSSFNSQEITIADFGFRFR
;
A
#
# COMPACT_ATOMS: atom_id res chain seq x y z
N MET A 1 20.77 -18.26 78.08
CA MET A 1 20.82 -18.46 76.61
C MET A 1 21.29 -17.16 75.98
N HIS A 2 22.59 -17.01 75.71
CA HIS A 2 23.17 -15.77 75.18
C HIS A 2 23.22 -15.82 73.65
N THR A 3 22.44 -14.97 72.99
CA THR A 3 22.48 -14.75 71.54
C THR A 3 23.78 -14.04 71.17
N ARG A 4 24.65 -14.70 70.40
CA ARG A 4 25.88 -14.09 69.85
C ARG A 4 25.52 -12.93 68.91
N PRO A 5 26.16 -11.75 69.03
CA PRO A 5 25.96 -10.65 68.09
C PRO A 5 26.50 -11.05 66.71
N ARG A 6 25.66 -10.94 65.67
CA ARG A 6 26.06 -11.09 64.26
C ARG A 6 27.14 -10.05 63.97
N ARG A 7 28.36 -10.51 63.64
CA ARG A 7 29.41 -9.64 63.08
C ARG A 7 28.87 -9.05 61.78
N LYS A 8 28.75 -7.72 61.71
CA LYS A 8 28.57 -7.01 60.44
C LYS A 8 29.89 -7.16 59.68
N THR A 9 29.89 -7.98 58.62
CA THR A 9 30.99 -8.08 57.67
C THR A 9 31.07 -6.75 56.93
N ALA A 10 32.10 -5.96 57.21
CA ALA A 10 32.42 -4.77 56.44
C ALA A 10 33.22 -5.19 55.19
N PHE A 11 32.95 -4.55 54.05
CA PHE A 11 33.70 -4.77 52.81
C PHE A 11 35.18 -4.45 53.01
N THR A 12 36.03 -5.28 52.44
CA THR A 12 37.46 -4.99 52.41
C THR A 12 37.74 -3.83 51.46
N LEU A 13 38.81 -3.07 51.74
CA LEU A 13 39.22 -1.95 50.89
C LEU A 13 39.48 -2.39 49.44
N VAL A 14 39.96 -3.64 49.26
CA VAL A 14 40.17 -4.26 47.95
C VAL A 14 38.86 -4.57 47.23
N GLU A 15 37.85 -5.12 47.92
CA GLU A 15 36.53 -5.37 47.31
C GLU A 15 35.87 -4.07 46.84
N LEU A 16 36.00 -2.99 47.63
CA LEU A 16 35.46 -1.69 47.25
C LEU A 16 36.19 -1.11 46.02
N ALA A 17 37.51 -1.29 45.92
CA ALA A 17 38.27 -0.87 44.74
C ALA A 17 37.85 -1.64 43.48
N ILE A 18 37.64 -2.96 43.57
CA ILE A 18 37.18 -3.78 42.43
C ILE A 18 35.77 -3.37 42.00
N VAL A 19 34.86 -3.12 42.94
CA VAL A 19 33.49 -2.67 42.63
C VAL A 19 33.51 -1.33 41.88
N LEU A 20 34.35 -0.38 42.29
CA LEU A 20 34.46 0.91 41.61
C LEU A 20 35.02 0.78 40.19
N VAL A 21 35.97 -0.13 39.97
CA VAL A 21 36.50 -0.42 38.62
C VAL A 21 35.42 -1.05 37.73
N ILE A 22 34.66 -2.01 38.25
CA ILE A 22 33.57 -2.64 37.50
C ILE A 22 32.47 -1.62 37.18
N MET A 23 32.07 -0.78 38.14
CA MET A 23 31.10 0.31 37.89
C MET A 23 31.62 1.30 36.85
N GLY A 24 32.89 1.69 36.91
CA GLY A 24 33.51 2.57 35.91
C GLY A 24 33.50 1.97 34.51
N LEU A 25 33.78 0.66 34.39
CA LEU A 25 33.69 -0.07 33.12
C LEU A 25 32.25 -0.17 32.61
N ILE A 26 31.29 -0.51 33.46
CA ILE A 26 29.88 -0.59 33.07
C ILE A 26 29.39 0.77 32.57
N ILE A 27 29.60 1.84 33.34
CA ILE A 27 29.19 3.20 32.96
C ILE A 27 29.86 3.62 31.64
N GLY A 28 31.17 3.34 31.50
CA GLY A 28 31.92 3.64 30.28
C GLY A 28 31.39 2.94 29.03
N LEU A 29 30.88 1.71 29.17
CA LEU A 29 30.32 0.93 28.06
C LEU A 29 28.83 1.23 27.79
N THR A 30 28.04 1.55 28.81
CA THR A 30 26.59 1.76 28.65
C THR A 30 26.23 3.15 28.12
N LEU A 31 27.04 4.17 28.40
CA LEU A 31 26.72 5.55 28.01
C LEU A 31 26.56 5.75 26.49
N PRO A 32 27.47 5.25 25.62
CA PRO A 32 27.32 5.40 24.17
C PRO A 32 25.99 4.82 23.65
N ILE A 33 25.64 3.61 24.12
CA ILE A 33 24.41 2.90 23.74
C ILE A 33 23.17 3.72 24.09
N VAL A 34 23.10 4.27 25.31
CA VAL A 34 21.97 5.11 25.74
C VAL A 34 21.88 6.38 24.89
N THR A 35 23.02 7.00 24.56
CA THR A 35 23.00 8.20 23.70
C THR A 35 22.54 7.90 22.28
N ASP A 36 22.83 6.72 21.74
CA ASP A 36 22.39 6.32 20.41
C ASP A 36 20.90 5.97 20.37
N PHE A 37 20.37 5.32 21.42
CA PHE A 37 18.93 5.11 21.56
C PHE A 37 18.14 6.42 21.64
N ILE A 38 18.61 7.39 22.45
CA ILE A 38 17.96 8.70 22.55
C ILE A 38 17.97 9.44 21.21
N LYS A 39 19.07 9.34 20.44
CA LYS A 39 19.17 9.95 19.11
C LYS A 39 18.15 9.33 18.15
N HIS A 40 18.10 8.00 18.10
CA HIS A 40 17.15 7.28 17.25
C HIS A 40 15.70 7.65 17.60
N GLU A 41 15.34 7.62 18.88
CA GLU A 41 14.00 7.98 19.36
C GLU A 41 13.63 9.41 18.96
N LYS A 42 14.55 10.37 19.09
CA LYS A 42 14.31 11.75 18.65
C LYS A 42 14.15 11.89 17.14
N SER A 43 14.91 11.14 16.34
CA SER A 43 14.76 11.18 14.87
C SER A 43 13.43 10.59 14.42
N VAL A 44 12.97 9.50 15.04
CA VAL A 44 11.63 8.95 14.79
C VAL A 44 10.57 9.97 15.23
N ALA A 45 10.71 10.54 16.42
CA ALA A 45 9.78 11.56 16.92
C ALA A 45 9.73 12.80 16.02
N ALA A 46 10.86 13.22 15.42
CA ALA A 46 10.89 14.33 14.48
C ALA A 46 10.13 14.00 13.19
N LYS A 47 10.29 12.79 12.63
CA LYS A 47 9.51 12.35 11.46
C LYS A 47 8.02 12.33 11.75
N ASP A 48 7.61 11.67 12.83
CA ASP A 48 6.20 11.60 13.24
C ASP A 48 5.61 12.99 13.47
N PHE A 49 6.40 13.90 14.05
CA PHE A 49 6.01 15.28 14.28
C PHE A 49 5.83 16.06 12.97
N MET A 50 6.75 15.93 12.02
CA MET A 50 6.66 16.56 10.70
C MET A 50 5.43 16.05 9.91
N THR A 51 5.15 14.75 9.97
CA THR A 51 3.93 14.18 9.37
C THR A 51 2.66 14.73 10.03
N LYS A 52 2.65 14.94 11.35
CA LYS A 52 1.52 15.58 12.06
C LYS A 52 1.30 17.01 11.59
N ILE A 53 2.35 17.82 11.47
CA ILE A 53 2.24 19.21 10.97
C ILE A 53 1.72 19.22 9.52
N LYS A 54 2.24 18.35 8.66
CA LYS A 54 1.72 18.19 7.28
C LYS A 54 0.21 17.96 7.29
N ASN A 55 -0.26 17.04 8.14
CA ASN A 55 -1.69 16.74 8.26
C ASN A 55 -2.50 17.90 8.87
N GLU A 56 -1.92 18.68 9.78
CA GLU A 56 -2.55 19.91 10.32
C GLU A 56 -2.67 21.00 9.27
N ILE A 57 -1.67 21.18 8.39
CA ILE A 57 -1.74 22.11 7.25
C ILE A 57 -2.84 21.68 6.29
N ILE A 58 -2.92 20.39 5.96
CA ILE A 58 -4.01 19.84 5.15
C ILE A 58 -5.35 20.09 5.85
N GLY A 59 -5.45 19.85 7.16
CA GLY A 59 -6.64 20.12 7.97
C GLY A 59 -7.07 21.58 7.95
N TYR A 60 -6.12 22.51 8.06
CA TYR A 60 -6.35 23.94 7.92
C TYR A 60 -6.90 24.29 6.53
N ALA A 61 -6.29 23.73 5.48
CA ALA A 61 -6.73 23.93 4.10
C ALA A 61 -8.12 23.34 3.83
N LEU A 62 -8.47 22.19 4.43
CA LEU A 62 -9.80 21.59 4.33
C LEU A 62 -10.90 22.55 4.81
N ILE A 63 -10.63 23.26 5.91
CA ILE A 63 -11.58 24.19 6.55
C ILE A 63 -11.60 25.54 5.83
N ASN A 64 -10.42 26.12 5.57
CA ASN A 64 -10.30 27.51 5.11
C ASN A 64 -10.20 27.65 3.59
N LYS A 65 -10.04 26.53 2.86
CA LYS A 65 -9.78 26.49 1.41
C LYS A 65 -8.55 27.27 0.97
N VAL A 66 -7.64 27.60 1.87
CA VAL A 66 -6.38 28.30 1.61
C VAL A 66 -5.26 27.63 2.41
N LEU A 67 -4.01 27.73 1.94
CA LEU A 67 -2.88 27.35 2.77
C LEU A 67 -2.63 28.40 3.88
N PRO A 68 -2.13 27.98 5.07
CA PRO A 68 -1.71 28.93 6.09
C PRO A 68 -0.57 29.80 5.56
N THR A 69 -0.49 31.05 6.03
CA THR A 69 0.58 31.96 5.62
C THR A 69 1.89 31.65 6.33
N SER A 70 1.79 31.02 7.50
CA SER A 70 2.92 30.58 8.30
C SER A 70 2.50 29.45 9.25
N LEU A 71 3.46 28.68 9.75
CA LEU A 71 3.16 27.67 10.78
C LEU A 71 2.70 28.27 12.12
N SER A 72 2.93 29.57 12.34
CA SER A 72 2.39 30.27 13.51
C SER A 72 0.85 30.29 13.52
N ASP A 73 0.20 30.22 12.36
CA ASP A 73 -1.26 30.09 12.22
C ASP A 73 -1.77 28.75 12.83
N LEU A 74 -0.88 27.75 12.94
CA LEU A 74 -1.14 26.44 13.55
C LEU A 74 -0.58 26.33 14.97
N GLY A 75 0.13 27.36 15.46
CA GLY A 75 0.78 27.35 16.77
C GLY A 75 2.02 26.45 16.85
N VAL A 76 2.64 26.12 15.71
CA VAL A 76 3.81 25.24 15.62
C VAL A 76 4.96 25.99 14.95
N GLU A 77 6.16 25.98 15.54
CA GLU A 77 7.32 26.65 14.93
C GLU A 77 8.61 25.84 15.05
N LYS A 78 8.65 24.87 15.97
CA LYS A 78 9.87 24.14 16.32
C LYS A 78 9.68 22.63 16.29
N ASP A 79 10.70 21.94 15.82
CA ASP A 79 10.77 20.47 15.85
C ASP A 79 11.16 19.93 17.26
N PRO A 80 11.17 18.60 17.48
CA PRO A 80 11.60 18.00 18.74
C PRO A 80 13.08 18.22 19.12
N TYR A 81 13.90 18.69 18.18
CA TYR A 81 15.28 19.10 18.41
C TYR A 81 15.38 20.57 18.86
N GLY A 82 14.30 21.33 18.72
CA GLY A 82 14.21 22.75 19.06
C GLY A 82 14.58 23.68 17.91
N ASN A 83 14.79 23.14 16.71
CA ASN A 83 15.11 23.92 15.52
C ASN A 83 13.84 24.50 14.90
N THR A 84 13.97 25.62 14.21
CA THR A 84 12.87 26.22 13.47
C THR A 84 12.53 25.37 12.25
N ILE A 85 11.24 25.09 12.06
CA ILE A 85 10.74 24.37 10.89
C ILE A 85 10.61 25.37 9.74
N ILE A 86 11.13 24.99 8.58
CA ILE A 86 10.99 25.77 7.35
C ILE A 86 9.71 25.32 6.66
N TYR A 87 8.83 26.27 6.38
CA TYR A 87 7.61 26.06 5.61
C TYR A 87 7.65 26.95 4.38
N VAL A 88 7.56 26.32 3.21
CA VAL A 88 7.48 27.01 1.92
C VAL A 88 6.19 26.56 1.24
N ALA A 89 5.35 27.49 0.85
CA ALA A 89 4.13 27.24 0.11
C ALA A 89 4.16 27.99 -1.22
N ASP A 90 3.53 27.42 -2.24
CA ASP A 90 3.37 28.07 -3.54
C ASP A 90 2.60 29.38 -3.35
N SER A 91 3.16 30.47 -3.86
CA SER A 91 2.62 31.82 -3.69
C SER A 91 1.22 31.96 -4.26
N GLY A 92 0.87 31.17 -5.29
CA GLY A 92 -0.46 31.10 -5.89
C GLY A 92 -1.51 30.42 -5.00
N MET A 93 -1.11 29.83 -3.86
CA MET A 93 -1.97 29.09 -2.93
C MET A 93 -2.08 29.75 -1.54
N THR A 94 -1.30 30.79 -1.28
CA THR A 94 -1.31 31.52 0.00
C THR A 94 -2.33 32.65 -0.03
N GLY A 95 -3.39 32.55 0.79
CA GLY A 95 -4.45 33.57 0.87
C GLY A 95 -5.42 33.61 -0.32
N THR A 96 -5.30 32.66 -1.25
CA THR A 96 -6.18 32.45 -2.41
C THR A 96 -6.90 31.12 -2.28
N ASP A 97 -8.14 31.04 -2.76
CA ASP A 97 -8.95 29.83 -2.69
C ASP A 97 -8.33 28.72 -3.56
N LEU A 98 -7.86 27.65 -2.91
CA LEU A 98 -7.23 26.47 -3.50
C LEU A 98 -8.05 25.85 -4.63
N CYS A 99 -9.37 25.99 -4.61
CA CYS A 99 -10.26 25.37 -5.59
C CYS A 99 -10.36 26.16 -6.90
N SER A 100 -9.96 27.43 -6.88
CA SER A 100 -9.98 28.33 -8.03
C SER A 100 -8.60 28.85 -8.45
N SER A 101 -7.57 28.47 -7.70
CA SER A 101 -6.20 28.91 -7.92
C SER A 101 -5.47 28.04 -8.94
N SER A 102 -4.27 28.47 -9.32
CA SER A 102 -3.32 27.70 -10.13
C SER A 102 -1.94 27.92 -9.54
N LEU A 103 -1.07 26.92 -9.65
CA LEU A 103 0.33 27.05 -9.23
C LEU A 103 0.97 28.27 -9.87
N ALA A 104 1.69 29.06 -9.06
CA ALA A 104 2.39 30.25 -9.52
C ALA A 104 3.89 30.02 -9.64
N ASP A 105 4.45 29.16 -8.78
CA ASP A 105 5.88 29.05 -8.56
C ASP A 105 6.48 27.81 -9.24
N GLY A 106 5.65 26.82 -9.58
CA GLY A 106 6.09 25.59 -10.24
C GLY A 106 7.02 24.75 -9.36
N MET A 107 6.72 24.69 -8.07
CA MET A 107 7.61 24.05 -7.09
C MET A 107 7.84 22.56 -7.39
N GLN A 108 9.07 22.09 -7.18
CA GLN A 108 9.51 20.72 -7.40
C GLN A 108 10.34 20.19 -6.23
N VAL A 109 10.19 18.91 -5.91
CA VAL A 109 11.06 18.18 -4.98
C VAL A 109 11.74 17.03 -5.71
N ASP A 110 13.07 16.96 -5.66
CA ASP A 110 13.87 15.87 -6.22
C ASP A 110 14.42 15.00 -5.10
N LYS A 111 14.11 13.71 -5.09
CA LYS A 111 14.71 12.71 -4.19
C LYS A 111 15.82 11.96 -4.90
N VAL A 112 17.06 12.16 -4.47
CA VAL A 112 18.24 11.51 -5.05
C VAL A 112 18.51 10.19 -4.33
N ASN A 113 18.29 9.09 -5.03
CA ASN A 113 18.48 7.71 -4.58
C ASN A 113 19.71 7.07 -5.27
N PRO A 114 20.23 5.92 -4.78
CA PRO A 114 21.36 5.25 -5.42
C PRO A 114 21.08 4.77 -6.85
N GLY A 115 19.79 4.56 -7.18
CA GLY A 115 19.34 4.09 -8.49
C GLY A 115 18.88 5.17 -9.46
N GLY A 116 18.86 6.44 -9.06
CA GLY A 116 18.32 7.54 -9.86
C GLY A 116 17.71 8.67 -9.01
N THR A 117 17.09 9.64 -9.67
CA THR A 117 16.40 10.75 -9.01
C THR A 117 14.90 10.64 -9.27
N ASP A 118 14.10 10.65 -8.21
CA ASP A 118 12.64 10.75 -8.31
C ASP A 118 12.24 12.22 -8.22
N SER A 119 11.61 12.75 -9.26
CA SER A 119 11.18 14.14 -9.34
C SER A 119 9.68 14.27 -9.09
N PHE A 120 9.30 15.13 -8.15
CA PHE A 120 7.92 15.43 -7.78
C PHE A 120 7.62 16.88 -8.14
N THR A 121 6.79 17.11 -9.14
CA THR A 121 6.40 18.47 -9.58
C THR A 121 5.10 18.93 -8.94
N ASP A 122 4.71 20.17 -9.23
CA ASP A 122 3.43 20.74 -8.86
C ASP A 122 3.20 20.75 -7.34
N ILE A 123 4.25 21.06 -6.59
CA ILE A 123 4.24 21.03 -5.13
C ILE A 123 3.47 22.23 -4.57
N ALA A 124 2.47 21.97 -3.70
CA ALA A 124 1.71 23.02 -3.02
C ALA A 124 2.49 23.61 -1.85
N PHE A 125 3.14 22.74 -1.07
CA PHE A 125 4.00 23.17 0.02
C PHE A 125 5.04 22.11 0.41
N VAL A 126 6.11 22.56 1.05
CA VAL A 126 7.21 21.78 1.60
C VAL A 126 7.45 22.19 3.06
N LEU A 127 7.71 21.19 3.91
CA LEU A 127 8.15 21.31 5.28
C LEU A 127 9.55 20.71 5.42
N ILE A 128 10.46 21.44 6.04
CA ILE A 128 11.83 20.99 6.27
C ILE A 128 12.22 21.21 7.73
N SER A 129 12.70 20.16 8.39
CA SER A 129 13.37 20.23 9.68
C SER A 129 14.87 19.97 9.45
N PRO A 130 15.78 20.86 9.90
CA PRO A 130 17.24 20.68 9.84
C PRO A 130 17.81 19.53 10.69
N GLY A 131 16.94 18.66 11.20
CA GLY A 131 17.32 17.46 11.94
C GLY A 131 18.17 17.72 13.18
N ARG A 132 19.07 16.78 13.47
CA ARG A 132 19.80 16.76 14.73
C ARG A 132 21.03 17.66 14.70
N ASN A 133 21.69 17.77 13.54
CA ASN A 133 22.90 18.56 13.40
C ASN A 133 22.61 20.07 13.21
N ASN A 134 21.33 20.43 13.01
CA ASN A 134 20.86 21.80 12.74
C ASN A 134 21.57 22.43 11.53
N ASN A 135 21.99 21.60 10.59
CA ASN A 135 22.62 21.98 9.35
C ASN A 135 21.66 21.61 8.23
N LEU A 136 21.19 22.63 7.51
CA LEU A 136 20.22 22.41 6.43
C LEU A 136 20.97 21.87 5.21
N GLU A 137 20.88 20.56 4.97
CA GLU A 137 21.51 19.89 3.84
C GLU A 137 20.62 19.81 2.59
N THR A 138 19.31 20.04 2.76
CA THR A 138 18.34 20.15 1.66
C THR A 138 18.68 21.39 0.83
N THR A 139 19.27 21.18 -0.35
CA THR A 139 19.73 22.28 -1.20
C THR A 139 18.56 23.06 -1.78
N ASN A 140 18.75 24.36 -1.98
CA ASN A 140 17.79 25.31 -2.54
C ASN A 140 16.49 25.53 -1.72
N ALA A 141 16.51 25.30 -0.41
CA ALA A 141 15.39 25.53 0.52
C ALA A 141 14.81 26.97 0.59
N THR A 142 15.28 27.89 -0.26
CA THR A 142 14.80 29.27 -0.41
C THR A 142 14.20 29.57 -1.78
N ASN A 143 14.11 28.59 -2.69
CA ASN A 143 13.53 28.75 -4.03
C ASN A 143 12.52 27.62 -4.32
N THR A 144 11.99 27.56 -5.53
CA THR A 144 10.92 26.64 -5.95
C THR A 144 11.36 25.18 -6.11
N ASP A 145 12.66 24.92 -6.24
CA ASP A 145 13.22 23.59 -6.49
C ASP A 145 13.99 23.08 -5.26
N PHE A 146 13.58 21.95 -4.69
CA PHE A 146 14.17 21.37 -3.49
C PHE A 146 14.83 20.03 -3.82
N THR A 147 16.06 19.80 -3.37
CA THR A 147 16.71 18.50 -3.54
C THR A 147 16.94 17.83 -2.19
N VAL A 148 16.34 16.66 -2.03
CA VAL A 148 16.44 15.76 -0.88
C VAL A 148 17.38 14.62 -1.26
N THR A 149 18.43 14.38 -0.47
CA THR A 149 19.38 13.30 -0.76
C THR A 149 19.13 12.13 0.19
N ASP A 150 18.97 10.90 -0.32
CA ASP A 150 18.87 9.73 0.56
C ASP A 150 20.21 9.55 1.33
N PRO A 151 20.18 9.50 2.68
CA PRO A 151 21.38 9.31 3.50
C PRO A 151 22.16 8.01 3.22
N ARG A 152 21.58 7.06 2.48
CA ARG A 152 22.26 5.84 2.02
C ARG A 152 23.13 6.06 0.78
N THR A 153 22.86 7.10 -0.01
CA THR A 153 23.49 7.33 -1.33
C THR A 153 24.80 8.09 -1.24
N TYR A 154 24.87 9.06 -0.33
CA TYR A 154 26.06 9.86 -0.09
C TYR A 154 26.36 9.78 1.40
N GLY A 155 27.62 9.51 1.75
CA GLY A 155 28.04 9.46 3.14
C GLY A 155 27.91 10.81 3.84
N THR A 156 28.85 11.10 4.72
CA THR A 156 28.92 12.42 5.36
C THR A 156 28.85 13.55 4.33
N ASP A 157 28.10 14.61 4.65
CA ASP A 157 28.07 15.88 3.92
C ASP A 157 29.50 16.42 3.69
N GLY A 158 29.63 17.50 2.93
CA GLY A 158 30.92 18.17 2.71
C GLY A 158 31.65 18.61 3.98
N GLN A 159 31.02 18.47 5.17
CA GLN A 159 31.55 18.80 6.49
C GLN A 159 31.77 17.58 7.42
N GLY A 160 31.45 16.35 7.01
CA GLY A 160 31.65 15.16 7.84
C GLY A 160 30.42 14.69 8.64
N PHE A 161 29.21 15.19 8.39
CA PHE A 161 27.97 14.81 9.09
C PHE A 161 27.00 14.02 8.22
N ASN A 162 26.27 13.08 8.80
CA ASN A 162 25.23 12.34 8.05
C ASN A 162 24.02 13.25 7.80
N TYR A 163 23.41 13.15 6.61
CA TYR A 163 22.15 13.81 6.27
C TYR A 163 21.06 13.39 7.27
N ASP A 164 20.52 14.35 8.02
CA ASP A 164 19.50 14.10 9.04
C ASP A 164 18.26 15.00 8.95
N ASP A 165 18.19 15.82 7.88
CA ASP A 165 17.02 16.59 7.50
C ASP A 165 15.78 15.70 7.33
N VAL A 166 14.64 16.23 7.78
CA VAL A 166 13.33 15.63 7.55
C VAL A 166 12.54 16.54 6.62
N VAL A 167 12.20 16.02 5.44
CA VAL A 167 11.43 16.72 4.42
C VAL A 167 10.08 16.04 4.20
N GLU A 168 9.02 16.82 4.32
CA GLU A 168 7.64 16.43 4.03
C GLU A 168 7.08 17.42 3.00
N PHE A 169 6.30 16.96 2.04
CA PHE A 169 5.69 17.83 1.03
C PHE A 169 4.35 17.29 0.58
N VAL A 170 3.58 18.16 -0.07
CA VAL A 170 2.26 17.85 -0.61
C VAL A 170 2.11 18.49 -1.98
N SER A 171 1.63 17.75 -2.98
CA SER A 171 1.35 18.37 -4.28
C SER A 171 0.05 19.17 -4.28
N TYR A 172 -0.04 20.12 -5.19
CA TYR A 172 -1.24 20.87 -5.50
C TYR A 172 -2.39 19.96 -5.89
N ASN A 173 -2.18 18.97 -6.75
CA ASN A 173 -3.29 18.11 -7.17
C ASN A 173 -3.81 17.25 -6.02
N TYR A 174 -2.94 16.73 -5.14
CA TYR A 174 -3.40 16.04 -3.93
C TYR A 174 -4.18 16.98 -3.01
N LEU A 175 -3.61 18.15 -2.71
CA LEU A 175 -4.24 19.09 -1.79
C LEU A 175 -5.54 19.63 -2.34
N ARG A 176 -5.55 20.09 -3.60
CA ARG A 176 -6.72 20.58 -4.31
C ARG A 176 -7.79 19.51 -4.33
N ASN A 177 -7.47 18.27 -4.71
CA ASN A 177 -8.50 17.23 -4.71
C ASN A 177 -9.03 17.01 -3.29
N LYS A 178 -8.17 16.78 -2.30
CA LYS A 178 -8.61 16.59 -0.92
C LYS A 178 -9.46 17.74 -0.36
N VAL A 179 -9.15 18.98 -0.75
CA VAL A 179 -9.84 20.20 -0.29
C VAL A 179 -11.08 20.52 -1.11
N CYS A 180 -11.08 20.22 -2.40
CA CYS A 180 -12.03 20.74 -3.38
C CYS A 180 -12.91 19.66 -4.00
N THR A 181 -12.71 18.36 -3.75
CA THR A 181 -13.52 17.24 -4.29
C THR A 181 -14.97 17.17 -3.80
N ASN A 182 -15.55 18.27 -3.32
CA ASN A 182 -16.96 18.53 -3.65
C ASN A 182 -17.15 18.93 -5.13
N THR A 183 -16.07 18.98 -5.92
CA THR A 183 -15.99 19.44 -7.31
C THR A 183 -15.23 18.47 -8.22
N ALA A 184 -15.12 17.18 -7.88
CA ALA A 184 -14.99 16.17 -8.93
C ALA A 184 -16.37 16.10 -9.60
N THR A 185 -16.58 16.97 -10.58
CA THR A 185 -17.75 16.89 -11.45
C THR A 185 -17.73 15.50 -12.10
N GLU A 186 -18.67 14.65 -11.69
CA GLU A 186 -18.97 13.31 -12.24
C GLU A 186 -18.29 12.07 -11.64
N SER A 187 -17.47 12.16 -10.59
CA SER A 187 -16.92 10.91 -10.01
C SER A 187 -18.00 10.15 -9.24
N PHE A 188 -18.40 9.00 -9.79
CA PHE A 188 -19.34 8.09 -9.16
C PHE A 188 -18.80 7.62 -7.81
N VAL A 189 -19.62 7.71 -6.76
CA VAL A 189 -19.32 7.17 -5.44
C VAL A 189 -20.30 6.03 -5.19
N PRO A 190 -19.83 4.76 -5.21
CA PRO A 190 -20.71 3.63 -4.92
C PRO A 190 -21.37 3.82 -3.55
N ARG A 191 -22.68 3.63 -3.49
CA ARG A 191 -23.45 3.95 -2.28
C ARG A 191 -22.94 3.12 -1.10
N GLY A 192 -22.69 3.79 0.02
CA GLY A 192 -22.20 3.12 1.24
C GLY A 192 -20.71 2.84 1.25
N SER A 193 -19.93 3.31 0.26
CA SER A 193 -18.47 3.24 0.32
C SER A 193 -17.95 4.03 1.52
N ASP A 194 -16.95 3.48 2.20
CA ASP A 194 -16.14 4.18 3.20
C ASP A 194 -14.93 4.83 2.50
N VAL A 195 -14.24 4.07 1.64
CA VAL A 195 -13.20 4.56 0.72
C VAL A 195 -13.71 4.51 -0.72
N SER A 196 -13.45 5.54 -1.54
CA SER A 196 -13.78 5.53 -2.96
C SER A 196 -12.93 6.52 -3.75
N PHE A 197 -12.78 6.30 -5.06
CA PHE A 197 -12.09 7.27 -5.93
C PHE A 197 -12.78 8.64 -5.91
N GLY A 198 -14.11 8.66 -6.00
CA GLY A 198 -14.88 9.91 -5.93
C GLY A 198 -14.89 10.61 -4.57
N LYS A 199 -14.40 9.96 -3.50
CA LYS A 199 -14.15 10.64 -2.23
C LYS A 199 -12.75 11.25 -2.23
N ASN A 200 -11.74 10.42 -2.51
CA ASN A 200 -10.35 10.85 -2.50
C ASN A 200 -9.41 9.85 -3.21
N ILE A 201 -9.40 9.86 -4.54
CA ILE A 201 -8.47 9.03 -5.33
C ILE A 201 -6.98 9.33 -5.03
N ALA A 202 -6.67 10.52 -4.51
CA ALA A 202 -5.30 10.89 -4.15
C ALA A 202 -4.72 10.02 -3.02
N ASP A 203 -5.56 9.29 -2.28
CA ASP A 203 -5.11 8.28 -1.32
C ASP A 203 -4.51 7.03 -2.00
N PHE A 204 -4.53 6.90 -3.33
CA PHE A 204 -3.89 5.80 -4.07
C PHE A 204 -2.56 6.19 -4.75
N SER A 205 -2.39 7.46 -5.12
CA SER A 205 -1.21 7.93 -5.89
C SER A 205 -0.08 8.53 -5.05
N GLY A 206 -0.30 8.66 -3.75
CA GLY A 206 0.73 9.08 -2.81
C GLY A 206 1.06 10.57 -2.82
N GLN A 207 0.79 11.38 -3.86
CA GLN A 207 0.72 12.85 -3.78
C GLN A 207 0.39 13.57 -5.12
N ALA A 208 0.45 13.03 -6.35
CA ALA A 208 0.11 13.79 -7.58
C ALA A 208 -0.42 12.91 -8.73
N THR A 209 -0.84 13.53 -9.85
CA THR A 209 -1.26 12.84 -11.08
C THR A 209 -0.05 12.32 -11.85
N GLY A 210 -0.16 11.12 -12.43
CA GLY A 210 0.90 10.53 -13.28
C GLY A 210 2.14 10.06 -12.50
N ILE A 211 2.10 10.08 -11.16
CA ILE A 211 3.15 9.49 -10.34
C ILE A 211 2.92 7.98 -10.28
N SER A 212 3.96 7.21 -10.61
CA SER A 212 3.97 5.78 -10.36
C SER A 212 3.85 5.51 -8.86
N PRO A 213 2.85 4.75 -8.41
CA PRO A 213 2.73 4.38 -7.00
C PRO A 213 4.00 3.69 -6.49
N PRO A 214 4.28 3.76 -5.19
CA PRO A 214 5.45 3.10 -4.63
C PRO A 214 5.47 1.61 -5.00
N GLY A 215 6.64 1.10 -5.38
CA GLY A 215 6.82 -0.31 -5.78
C GLY A 215 6.50 -0.62 -7.24
N SER A 216 5.77 0.25 -7.95
CA SER A 216 5.47 0.04 -9.37
C SER A 216 6.72 0.25 -10.23
N SER A 217 7.03 -0.71 -11.12
CA SER A 217 8.05 -0.49 -12.16
C SER A 217 7.62 0.64 -13.10
N SER A 218 8.60 1.24 -13.79
CA SER A 218 8.57 2.39 -14.72
C SER A 218 7.25 2.70 -15.44
N GLY A 219 6.21 3.19 -14.75
CA GLY A 219 4.92 3.50 -15.35
C GLY A 219 3.94 2.33 -15.46
N ALA A 220 4.22 1.15 -14.91
CA ALA A 220 3.29 0.00 -14.95
C ALA A 220 1.93 0.31 -14.28
N VAL A 221 1.90 1.26 -13.35
CA VAL A 221 0.67 1.83 -12.82
C VAL A 221 0.77 3.35 -12.80
N SER A 222 -0.30 4.02 -13.18
CA SER A 222 -0.46 5.47 -13.05
C SER A 222 -1.83 5.80 -12.47
N VAL A 223 -1.93 6.93 -11.79
CA VAL A 223 -3.20 7.42 -11.22
C VAL A 223 -3.49 8.81 -11.78
N ASP A 224 -4.66 8.96 -12.36
CA ASP A 224 -5.16 10.23 -12.85
C ASP A 224 -6.17 10.82 -11.85
N LEU A 225 -5.72 11.84 -11.13
CA LEU A 225 -6.54 12.48 -10.12
C LEU A 225 -7.64 13.38 -10.72
N GLU A 226 -7.49 13.81 -11.97
CA GLU A 226 -8.49 14.63 -12.66
C GLU A 226 -9.57 13.75 -13.29
N ALA A 227 -9.16 12.67 -13.97
CA ALA A 227 -10.08 11.69 -14.52
C ALA A 227 -10.75 10.82 -13.45
N GLY A 228 -10.14 10.70 -12.26
CA GLY A 228 -10.66 9.84 -11.20
C GLY A 228 -10.45 8.36 -11.49
N THR A 229 -9.35 8.02 -12.17
CA THR A 229 -9.05 6.67 -12.63
C THR A 229 -7.64 6.21 -12.26
N VAL A 230 -7.45 4.89 -12.28
CA VAL A 230 -6.15 4.24 -12.18
C VAL A 230 -5.91 3.49 -13.49
N THR A 231 -4.74 3.68 -14.11
CA THR A 231 -4.34 2.92 -15.29
C THR A 231 -3.33 1.86 -14.90
N LEU A 232 -3.59 0.61 -15.29
CA LEU A 232 -2.74 -0.55 -15.08
C LEU A 232 -2.15 -0.98 -16.44
N GLY A 233 -0.85 -1.28 -16.46
CA GLY A 233 -0.10 -1.64 -17.67
C GLY A 233 0.34 -0.47 -18.55
N ASP A 234 0.13 0.78 -18.11
CA ASP A 234 0.24 2.05 -18.88
C ASP A 234 1.49 2.17 -19.78
N GLY A 235 1.38 1.68 -21.02
CA GLY A 235 2.31 1.96 -22.11
C GLY A 235 3.71 1.34 -22.00
N THR A 236 3.91 0.35 -21.13
CA THR A 236 5.24 -0.21 -20.87
C THR A 236 5.48 -1.55 -21.59
N GLY A 237 6.76 -1.95 -21.67
CA GLY A 237 7.21 -3.06 -22.49
C GLY A 237 6.95 -4.42 -21.84
N SER A 238 7.41 -5.49 -22.50
CA SER A 238 7.32 -6.84 -21.94
C SER A 238 8.06 -6.96 -20.61
N GLY A 239 7.38 -7.43 -19.57
CA GLY A 239 7.97 -7.77 -18.26
C GLY A 239 7.78 -6.73 -17.15
N ASP A 240 6.99 -5.68 -17.41
CA ASP A 240 6.66 -4.66 -16.42
C ASP A 240 5.60 -5.14 -15.42
N ALA A 241 5.76 -4.70 -14.17
CA ALA A 241 4.91 -5.09 -13.05
C ALA A 241 4.74 -3.93 -12.10
N GLY A 242 3.52 -3.79 -11.57
CA GLY A 242 3.24 -2.74 -10.62
C GLY A 242 2.06 -3.04 -9.74
N CYS A 243 1.90 -2.18 -8.75
CA CYS A 243 0.81 -2.23 -7.83
C CYS A 243 0.43 -0.84 -7.40
N VAL A 244 -0.78 -0.70 -6.88
CA VAL A 244 -1.26 0.52 -6.24
C VAL A 244 -2.10 0.13 -5.05
N TRP A 245 -1.74 0.68 -3.89
CA TRP A 245 -2.41 0.41 -2.63
C TRP A 245 -3.11 1.67 -2.14
N TYR A 246 -4.21 1.50 -1.41
CA TYR A 246 -4.75 2.57 -0.60
C TYR A 246 -3.72 3.01 0.46
N GLN A 247 -3.52 4.32 0.62
CA GLN A 247 -2.56 4.95 1.52
C GLN A 247 -3.23 5.97 2.47
N GLY A 248 -4.55 6.06 2.45
CA GLY A 248 -5.30 6.99 3.29
C GLY A 248 -5.48 6.52 4.73
N SER A 249 -6.25 7.28 5.52
CA SER A 249 -6.48 7.03 6.96
C SER A 249 -7.97 7.06 7.30
N GLU A 250 -8.78 6.37 6.50
CA GLU A 250 -10.23 6.22 6.73
C GLU A 250 -10.54 5.66 8.12
N ALA A 251 -11.37 6.40 8.88
CA ALA A 251 -11.69 6.06 10.26
C ALA A 251 -12.55 4.81 10.38
N SER A 252 -13.42 4.55 9.39
CA SER A 252 -14.35 3.42 9.41
C SER A 252 -13.64 2.05 9.41
N GLY A 253 -12.43 1.98 8.85
CA GLY A 253 -11.59 0.78 8.88
C GLY A 253 -10.35 0.94 9.77
N ASN A 254 -10.34 1.90 10.70
CA ASN A 254 -9.19 2.20 11.57
C ASN A 254 -7.86 2.28 10.80
N CYS A 255 -7.91 2.91 9.63
CA CYS A 255 -6.78 2.98 8.73
C CYS A 255 -5.75 3.99 9.21
N THR A 256 -4.47 3.67 9.03
CA THR A 256 -3.36 4.59 9.21
C THR A 256 -2.36 4.37 8.08
N ASN A 257 -2.17 5.38 7.23
CA ASN A 257 -1.29 5.32 6.07
C ASN A 257 -1.50 4.05 5.20
N GLY A 258 -2.76 3.74 4.88
CA GLY A 258 -3.13 2.60 4.04
C GLY A 258 -3.33 1.28 4.78
N THR A 259 -2.76 1.15 5.97
CA THR A 259 -2.91 -0.05 6.80
C THR A 259 -4.23 0.02 7.56
N CYS A 260 -5.18 -0.86 7.27
CA CYS A 260 -6.54 -0.86 7.82
C CYS A 260 -6.84 -2.15 8.59
N ASP A 261 -7.85 -2.14 9.46
CA ASP A 261 -8.39 -3.36 10.07
C ASP A 261 -9.23 -4.14 9.04
N PHE A 262 -9.14 -5.47 9.06
CA PHE A 262 -10.00 -6.34 8.22
C PHE A 262 -11.37 -6.61 8.87
N ASP A 263 -11.45 -6.62 10.20
CA ASP A 263 -12.66 -6.87 10.99
C ASP A 263 -13.49 -8.06 10.47
N ASP A 264 -14.76 -7.88 10.10
CA ASP A 264 -15.60 -8.98 9.61
C ASP A 264 -15.50 -9.15 8.08
N GLY A 265 -14.66 -8.35 7.40
CA GLY A 265 -14.37 -8.41 5.98
C GLY A 265 -14.70 -7.11 5.24
N PHE A 266 -15.05 -7.24 3.96
CA PHE A 266 -15.28 -6.06 3.11
C PHE A 266 -16.31 -6.31 2.02
N ARG A 267 -16.76 -5.20 1.42
CA ARG A 267 -17.47 -5.17 0.13
C ARG A 267 -16.78 -4.13 -0.76
N ALA A 268 -16.44 -4.52 -1.97
CA ALA A 268 -15.78 -3.67 -2.95
C ALA A 268 -16.54 -3.67 -4.28
N PHE A 269 -16.50 -2.55 -4.96
CA PHE A 269 -17.00 -2.35 -6.31
C PHE A 269 -15.99 -1.55 -7.12
N PHE A 270 -15.82 -1.86 -8.40
CA PHE A 270 -15.10 -1.02 -9.35
C PHE A 270 -15.54 -1.34 -10.77
N THR A 271 -15.25 -0.44 -11.71
CA THR A 271 -15.31 -0.73 -13.13
C THR A 271 -13.90 -0.91 -13.69
N PHE A 272 -13.77 -1.72 -14.73
CA PHE A 272 -12.55 -1.82 -15.51
C PHE A 272 -12.83 -1.86 -17.01
N LYS A 273 -11.83 -1.44 -17.79
CA LYS A 273 -11.86 -1.49 -19.25
C LYS A 273 -10.45 -1.70 -19.80
N HIS A 274 -10.28 -2.68 -20.68
CA HIS A 274 -9.09 -2.77 -21.53
C HIS A 274 -9.15 -1.68 -22.60
N VAL A 275 -8.29 -0.67 -22.49
CA VAL A 275 -8.22 0.48 -23.42
C VAL A 275 -7.62 0.06 -24.77
N THR A 276 -6.72 -0.91 -24.74
CA THR A 276 -6.17 -1.58 -25.93
C THR A 276 -6.75 -2.99 -26.01
N PRO A 277 -7.86 -3.20 -26.74
CA PRO A 277 -8.51 -4.51 -26.82
C PRO A 277 -7.62 -5.55 -27.50
N ASP A 278 -7.62 -6.78 -27.00
CA ASP A 278 -7.13 -7.92 -27.76
C ASP A 278 -8.26 -8.48 -28.61
N THR A 279 -7.99 -8.65 -29.90
CA THR A 279 -8.94 -9.25 -30.85
C THR A 279 -8.35 -10.47 -31.55
N SER A 280 -7.19 -10.93 -31.08
CA SER A 280 -6.53 -12.13 -31.57
C SER A 280 -7.33 -13.37 -31.18
N GLY A 281 -7.35 -14.36 -32.07
CA GLY A 281 -8.07 -15.62 -31.82
C GLY A 281 -7.41 -16.50 -30.75
N ASP A 282 -6.30 -16.05 -30.18
CA ASP A 282 -5.54 -16.72 -29.13
C ASP A 282 -5.34 -15.89 -27.86
N SER A 283 -5.85 -14.65 -27.78
CA SER A 283 -5.75 -13.75 -26.61
C SER A 283 -4.29 -13.53 -26.16
N LYS A 284 -3.37 -13.37 -27.11
CA LYS A 284 -1.92 -13.28 -26.82
C LYS A 284 -1.27 -12.00 -27.32
N THR A 285 -2.05 -11.04 -27.79
CA THR A 285 -1.53 -9.77 -28.30
C THR A 285 -1.42 -8.72 -27.19
N ALA A 286 -2.29 -8.76 -26.19
CA ALA A 286 -2.22 -7.96 -24.97
C ALA A 286 -2.35 -8.87 -23.74
N GLY A 287 -1.68 -8.55 -22.64
CA GLY A 287 -1.69 -9.39 -21.44
C GLY A 287 -0.70 -8.89 -20.38
N ASP A 288 -0.75 -9.34 -19.14
CA ASP A 288 -1.34 -10.61 -18.69
C ASP A 288 -2.71 -10.47 -17.97
N GLY A 289 -3.19 -9.25 -17.71
CA GLY A 289 -4.35 -8.98 -16.85
C GLY A 289 -3.96 -8.32 -15.53
N PHE A 290 -4.82 -8.42 -14.51
CA PHE A 290 -4.62 -7.77 -13.20
C PHE A 290 -5.31 -8.51 -12.05
N THR A 291 -4.98 -8.13 -10.81
CA THR A 291 -5.61 -8.67 -9.59
C THR A 291 -6.07 -7.53 -8.68
N PHE A 292 -7.33 -7.56 -8.24
CA PHE A 292 -7.75 -6.81 -7.05
C PHE A 292 -7.31 -7.59 -5.81
N ALA A 293 -6.38 -7.04 -5.05
CA ALA A 293 -5.66 -7.76 -4.00
C ALA A 293 -5.94 -7.17 -2.61
N VAL A 294 -6.01 -8.06 -1.62
CA VAL A 294 -5.96 -7.73 -0.19
C VAL A 294 -4.86 -8.56 0.45
N VAL A 295 -3.88 -7.87 1.01
CA VAL A 295 -2.67 -8.47 1.59
C VAL A 295 -2.55 -8.04 3.05
N GLN A 296 -1.97 -8.89 3.88
CA GLN A 296 -1.67 -8.52 5.25
C GLN A 296 -0.65 -7.35 5.32
N ALA A 297 -0.80 -6.43 6.26
CA ALA A 297 0.03 -5.24 6.37
C ALA A 297 1.19 -5.35 7.39
N THR A 298 1.36 -6.49 8.04
CA THR A 298 2.46 -6.70 9.02
C THR A 298 3.80 -6.85 8.29
N ASP A 299 3.83 -7.65 7.22
CA ASP A 299 5.04 -7.87 6.42
C ASP A 299 4.94 -7.31 5.00
N ASN A 300 3.95 -6.46 4.71
CA ASN A 300 3.88 -5.71 3.44
C ASN A 300 3.76 -4.22 3.70
N THR A 301 4.35 -3.45 2.81
CA THR A 301 4.27 -1.99 2.75
C THR A 301 3.63 -1.57 1.44
N PRO A 302 3.16 -0.30 1.31
CA PRO A 302 2.67 0.21 0.03
C PRO A 302 3.70 0.21 -1.11
N ALA A 303 4.97 -0.11 -0.86
CA ALA A 303 6.01 -0.25 -1.88
C ALA A 303 6.26 -1.71 -2.31
N ASP A 304 5.59 -2.68 -1.67
CA ASP A 304 5.74 -4.08 -2.03
C ASP A 304 4.73 -4.43 -3.14
N CYS A 305 5.26 -4.76 -4.32
CA CYS A 305 4.51 -5.38 -5.42
C CYS A 305 5.03 -6.80 -5.62
N GLY A 306 4.26 -7.71 -6.20
CA GLY A 306 4.72 -9.07 -6.50
C GLY A 306 5.59 -9.17 -7.75
N ILE A 307 5.72 -10.38 -8.27
CA ILE A 307 6.59 -10.71 -9.42
C ILE A 307 5.86 -10.52 -10.75
N SER A 308 6.60 -10.10 -11.78
CA SER A 308 6.09 -9.92 -13.15
C SER A 308 5.79 -11.23 -13.91
N GLY A 309 5.22 -11.07 -15.11
CA GLY A 309 4.67 -12.10 -15.99
C GLY A 309 3.26 -12.57 -15.57
N ALA A 310 3.00 -13.85 -15.85
CA ALA A 310 1.81 -14.66 -15.49
C ALA A 310 1.48 -14.77 -13.98
N ARG A 311 2.06 -13.88 -13.18
CA ARG A 311 1.91 -13.78 -11.74
C ARG A 311 1.31 -12.44 -11.32
N LEU A 312 1.02 -11.56 -12.29
CA LEU A 312 0.26 -10.31 -12.16
C LEU A 312 0.72 -9.37 -11.05
N ALA A 313 2.02 -9.40 -10.73
CA ALA A 313 2.58 -8.71 -9.56
C ALA A 313 1.83 -9.03 -8.25
N TYR A 314 1.21 -10.20 -8.18
CA TYR A 314 0.52 -10.72 -7.00
C TYR A 314 1.41 -11.72 -6.23
N SER A 315 2.15 -12.56 -6.96
CA SER A 315 2.95 -13.64 -6.35
C SER A 315 4.24 -13.12 -5.69
N GLY A 316 4.73 -13.81 -4.66
CA GLY A 316 5.92 -13.43 -3.89
C GLY A 316 5.99 -14.12 -2.52
N THR A 317 7.18 -14.44 -2.01
CA THR A 317 7.34 -15.04 -0.67
C THR A 317 7.85 -14.03 0.37
N GLY A 318 7.69 -12.73 0.09
CA GLY A 318 8.52 -11.68 0.66
C GLY A 318 8.41 -11.44 2.16
N GLY A 319 9.35 -10.66 2.68
CA GLY A 319 9.22 -9.91 3.93
C GLY A 319 9.27 -8.39 3.66
N ALA A 320 8.74 -7.58 4.57
CA ALA A 320 8.53 -6.14 4.35
C ALA A 320 9.71 -5.41 3.69
N GLY A 321 9.45 -4.80 2.52
CA GLY A 321 10.41 -3.97 1.79
C GLY A 321 11.34 -4.72 0.84
N ASP A 322 11.11 -6.00 0.56
CA ASP A 322 11.84 -6.76 -0.46
C ASP A 322 11.25 -6.66 -1.88
N GLY A 323 10.14 -5.92 -2.02
CA GLY A 323 9.47 -5.75 -3.30
C GLY A 323 8.81 -7.05 -3.78
N SER A 324 8.33 -7.89 -2.86
CA SER A 324 7.47 -9.03 -3.13
C SER A 324 6.39 -9.17 -2.05
N LEU A 325 5.20 -9.66 -2.42
CA LEU A 325 4.06 -9.67 -1.49
C LEU A 325 4.10 -10.86 -0.53
N ALA A 326 4.18 -10.60 0.77
CA ALA A 326 4.14 -11.59 1.83
C ALA A 326 2.72 -12.14 2.08
N PRO A 327 2.57 -13.44 2.40
CA PRO A 327 1.31 -13.99 2.90
C PRO A 327 1.03 -13.56 4.36
N PRO A 328 -0.21 -13.70 4.86
CA PRO A 328 -1.38 -14.15 4.11
C PRO A 328 -1.92 -13.06 3.16
N LYS A 329 -2.45 -13.50 2.00
CA LYS A 329 -3.01 -12.64 0.94
C LYS A 329 -4.15 -13.33 0.18
N LEU A 330 -5.08 -12.56 -0.36
CA LEU A 330 -6.17 -13.04 -1.20
C LEU A 330 -6.44 -12.03 -2.31
N GLY A 331 -6.98 -12.48 -3.42
CA GLY A 331 -7.28 -11.60 -4.53
C GLY A 331 -8.35 -12.15 -5.46
N VAL A 332 -8.84 -11.26 -6.32
CA VAL A 332 -9.67 -11.60 -7.47
C VAL A 332 -8.87 -11.24 -8.71
N GLU A 333 -8.49 -12.27 -9.46
CA GLU A 333 -7.75 -12.16 -10.70
C GLU A 333 -8.71 -12.09 -11.88
N ILE A 334 -8.40 -11.20 -12.82
CA ILE A 334 -8.96 -11.16 -14.17
C ILE A 334 -7.76 -11.35 -15.09
N ASP A 335 -7.60 -12.58 -15.57
CA ASP A 335 -6.52 -13.01 -16.45
C ASP A 335 -7.03 -13.00 -17.88
N ALA A 336 -6.37 -12.18 -18.70
CA ALA A 336 -6.68 -11.98 -20.11
C ALA A 336 -5.54 -12.49 -21.00
N PHE A 337 -4.71 -13.42 -20.52
CA PHE A 337 -3.63 -13.99 -21.30
C PHE A 337 -3.41 -15.47 -20.98
N PRO A 338 -3.82 -16.40 -21.87
CA PRO A 338 -3.65 -17.82 -21.64
C PRO A 338 -2.17 -18.20 -21.70
N ASN A 339 -1.61 -18.65 -20.57
CA ASN A 339 -0.24 -19.14 -20.50
C ASN A 339 -0.14 -20.61 -20.96
N ASP A 340 -0.47 -20.85 -22.25
CA ASP A 340 -0.40 -22.17 -22.87
C ASP A 340 1.04 -22.72 -22.85
N GLY A 341 1.39 -23.55 -21.88
CA GLY A 341 2.74 -24.13 -21.75
C GLY A 341 3.02 -24.79 -20.41
N ASP A 342 2.37 -24.32 -19.34
CA ASP A 342 2.38 -25.01 -18.06
C ASP A 342 1.28 -26.08 -18.04
N ALA A 343 1.67 -27.33 -17.77
CA ALA A 343 0.78 -28.50 -17.79
C ALA A 343 -0.41 -28.44 -16.81
N TRP A 344 -0.53 -27.36 -16.04
CA TRP A 344 -1.53 -27.10 -15.02
C TRP A 344 -2.74 -26.32 -15.56
N ASP A 345 -2.54 -25.44 -16.54
CA ASP A 345 -3.60 -24.59 -17.11
C ASP A 345 -4.44 -25.37 -18.16
N THR A 346 -3.75 -26.13 -19.01
CA THR A 346 -4.35 -26.93 -20.09
C THR A 346 -5.27 -28.08 -19.65
N GLN A 347 -5.34 -28.42 -18.35
CA GLN A 347 -6.19 -29.51 -17.86
C GLN A 347 -7.56 -29.04 -17.33
N LEU A 348 -7.72 -27.74 -17.03
CA LEU A 348 -8.93 -27.22 -16.40
C LEU A 348 -9.77 -26.33 -17.32
N LEU A 349 -9.17 -25.75 -18.36
CA LEU A 349 -9.89 -24.88 -19.30
C LEU A 349 -10.22 -25.60 -20.63
N PRO A 350 -11.47 -25.48 -21.12
CA PRO A 350 -11.79 -25.78 -22.52
C PRO A 350 -10.85 -25.03 -23.48
N THR A 351 -10.53 -25.60 -24.65
CA THR A 351 -9.61 -24.98 -25.63
C THR A 351 -10.07 -23.62 -26.19
N ASP A 352 -11.33 -23.26 -25.96
CA ASP A 352 -11.99 -22.00 -26.33
C ASP A 352 -12.13 -21.01 -25.16
N ALA A 353 -11.69 -21.40 -23.96
CA ALA A 353 -11.66 -20.57 -22.77
C ALA A 353 -10.23 -20.13 -22.47
N ARG A 354 -9.89 -18.92 -22.89
CA ARG A 354 -8.53 -18.38 -22.79
C ARG A 354 -8.40 -17.33 -21.69
N ASN A 355 -9.46 -16.56 -21.48
CA ASN A 355 -9.54 -15.58 -20.40
C ASN A 355 -10.25 -16.23 -19.22
N HIS A 356 -9.92 -15.81 -18.01
CA HIS A 356 -10.60 -16.35 -16.83
C HIS A 356 -10.62 -15.38 -15.65
N LEU A 357 -11.63 -15.59 -14.81
CA LEU A 357 -11.75 -14.95 -13.52
C LEU A 357 -11.51 -16.01 -12.45
N ALA A 358 -10.72 -15.65 -11.45
CA ALA A 358 -10.45 -16.54 -10.34
C ALA A 358 -10.33 -15.81 -9.01
N VAL A 359 -10.57 -16.57 -7.93
CA VAL A 359 -10.12 -16.16 -6.61
C VAL A 359 -8.76 -16.80 -6.37
N VAL A 360 -7.77 -15.94 -6.09
CA VAL A 360 -6.36 -16.35 -5.97
C VAL A 360 -5.85 -16.17 -4.56
N TYR A 361 -4.91 -17.05 -4.21
CA TYR A 361 -4.28 -17.13 -2.89
C TYR A 361 -2.77 -17.34 -3.03
N TRP A 362 -2.07 -17.22 -1.90
CA TRP A 362 -0.67 -17.62 -1.80
C TRP A 362 -0.53 -19.15 -1.81
N GLY A 363 0.65 -19.62 -2.16
CA GLY A 363 1.00 -21.03 -2.16
C GLY A 363 2.35 -21.31 -1.52
N ALA A 364 2.84 -22.54 -1.72
CA ALA A 364 3.97 -23.06 -0.95
C ALA A 364 5.34 -22.51 -1.39
N THR A 365 5.44 -21.91 -2.57
CA THR A 365 6.72 -21.42 -3.14
C THR A 365 6.49 -20.12 -3.89
N ARG A 366 7.54 -19.28 -3.99
CA ARG A 366 7.54 -17.99 -4.71
C ARG A 366 6.97 -18.07 -6.13
N ASP A 367 7.22 -19.20 -6.81
CA ASP A 367 6.82 -19.44 -8.19
C ASP A 367 5.42 -20.06 -8.31
N ASN A 368 4.79 -20.45 -7.19
CA ASN A 368 3.49 -21.11 -7.14
C ASN A 368 2.57 -20.42 -6.13
N ASP A 369 2.63 -19.09 -6.13
CA ASP A 369 2.07 -18.21 -5.10
C ASP A 369 0.95 -17.30 -5.62
N ASN A 370 0.46 -17.64 -6.81
CA ASN A 370 -0.79 -17.18 -7.41
C ASN A 370 -1.66 -18.42 -7.65
N GLN A 371 -2.16 -19.01 -6.57
CA GLN A 371 -2.85 -20.29 -6.59
C GLN A 371 -4.33 -20.08 -6.69
N HIS A 372 -4.90 -20.66 -7.72
CA HIS A 372 -6.35 -20.69 -7.92
C HIS A 372 -6.99 -21.87 -7.18
N ASN A 373 -6.18 -22.83 -6.69
CA ASN A 373 -6.62 -24.00 -5.94
C ASN A 373 -5.83 -24.17 -4.63
N ALA A 374 -6.55 -24.15 -3.51
CA ALA A 374 -6.04 -24.52 -2.20
C ALA A 374 -6.21 -26.03 -1.97
N THR A 375 -5.32 -26.87 -2.52
CA THR A 375 -5.40 -28.31 -2.28
C THR A 375 -5.04 -28.61 -0.82
N VAL A 376 -5.95 -29.24 -0.07
CA VAL A 376 -5.68 -29.84 1.24
C VAL A 376 -4.78 -31.08 1.03
N SER A 377 -3.55 -30.87 0.59
CA SER A 377 -2.52 -31.91 0.75
C SER A 377 -1.89 -31.72 2.13
N THR A 378 -1.63 -32.84 2.79
CA THR A 378 -1.04 -32.97 4.13
C THR A 378 -0.05 -31.86 4.48
N PRO A 379 0.02 -31.40 5.75
CA PRO A 379 0.97 -30.36 6.18
C PRO A 379 2.37 -30.76 5.74
N ASN A 380 2.82 -30.21 4.62
CA ASN A 380 4.15 -30.46 4.16
C ASN A 380 5.03 -29.44 4.84
N ALA A 381 5.99 -29.96 5.59
CA ALA A 381 7.05 -29.22 6.23
C ALA A 381 7.90 -28.50 5.17
N TYR A 382 7.49 -27.32 4.73
CA TYR A 382 8.29 -26.47 3.85
C TYR A 382 8.57 -25.14 4.54
N THR A 383 9.86 -24.81 4.62
CA THR A 383 10.47 -23.79 5.47
C THR A 383 10.42 -22.37 4.88
N ASN A 384 9.46 -22.08 4.00
CA ASN A 384 9.52 -20.90 3.15
C ASN A 384 8.36 -19.93 3.42
N ALA A 385 8.62 -18.95 4.30
CA ALA A 385 7.93 -17.65 4.34
C ALA A 385 8.59 -16.69 5.37
N GLY A 386 9.83 -16.91 5.82
CA GLY A 386 10.35 -16.23 7.02
C GLY A 386 9.60 -16.59 8.33
N LEU A 387 8.49 -17.32 8.23
CA LEU A 387 7.79 -17.94 9.34
C LEU A 387 8.66 -19.07 9.91
N THR A 388 9.02 -18.94 11.19
CA THR A 388 9.88 -19.92 11.91
C THR A 388 9.17 -21.24 12.23
N THR A 389 7.91 -21.38 11.83
CA THR A 389 7.05 -22.56 12.04
C THR A 389 6.34 -22.93 10.72
N GLN A 390 5.98 -24.21 10.57
CA GLN A 390 5.40 -24.76 9.34
C GLN A 390 4.04 -24.12 9.05
N ALA A 391 4.00 -23.10 8.18
CA ALA A 391 2.74 -22.55 7.67
C ALA A 391 2.02 -23.63 6.83
N ARG A 392 0.76 -23.92 7.14
CA ARG A 392 -0.09 -24.80 6.31
C ARG A 392 -0.63 -24.01 5.12
N ASN A 393 -0.63 -24.51 3.89
CA ASN A 393 -1.33 -23.80 2.81
C ASN A 393 -2.80 -23.51 3.19
N PRO A 394 -3.42 -22.44 2.63
CA PRO A 394 -4.85 -22.27 2.72
C PRO A 394 -5.56 -23.57 2.33
N ALA A 395 -6.65 -23.90 3.03
CA ALA A 395 -7.47 -25.08 2.72
C ALA A 395 -8.79 -24.63 2.11
N ASN A 396 -9.10 -25.06 0.88
CA ASN A 396 -10.44 -24.88 0.30
C ASN A 396 -11.44 -25.83 0.97
N ALA A 397 -12.64 -25.34 1.23
CA ALA A 397 -13.68 -26.12 1.90
C ALA A 397 -14.23 -27.32 1.08
N ALA A 398 -14.14 -27.32 -0.25
CA ALA A 398 -14.93 -28.29 -1.03
C ALA A 398 -14.51 -28.65 -2.47
N LEU A 399 -13.39 -28.18 -3.07
CA LEU A 399 -13.10 -28.53 -4.47
C LEU A 399 -11.63 -28.93 -4.69
N GLU A 400 -11.43 -30.08 -5.35
CA GLU A 400 -10.15 -30.51 -5.91
C GLU A 400 -9.68 -29.63 -7.08
N ASN A 401 -10.57 -28.79 -7.62
CA ASN A 401 -10.30 -27.87 -8.72
C ASN A 401 -10.55 -26.45 -8.21
N GLY A 402 -9.63 -25.52 -8.47
CA GLY A 402 -9.75 -24.12 -8.07
C GLY A 402 -11.04 -23.43 -8.51
N VAL A 403 -11.33 -22.24 -7.99
CA VAL A 403 -12.46 -21.44 -8.50
C VAL A 403 -12.00 -20.72 -9.77
N TYR A 404 -12.02 -21.46 -10.88
CA TYR A 404 -11.75 -20.98 -12.23
C TYR A 404 -13.06 -20.81 -12.99
N ILE A 405 -13.23 -19.66 -13.63
CA ILE A 405 -14.40 -19.43 -14.47
C ILE A 405 -13.93 -19.00 -15.84
N PRO A 406 -14.10 -19.87 -16.85
CA PRO A 406 -13.72 -19.55 -18.21
C PRO A 406 -14.56 -18.41 -18.77
N ALA A 407 -13.91 -17.51 -19.50
CA ALA A 407 -14.51 -16.55 -20.40
C ALA A 407 -14.10 -16.84 -21.84
N SER A 408 -14.86 -16.30 -22.79
CA SER A 408 -14.50 -16.42 -24.20
C SER A 408 -13.22 -15.63 -24.52
N VAL A 409 -12.58 -15.96 -25.65
CA VAL A 409 -11.29 -15.40 -26.12
C VAL A 409 -11.27 -13.87 -26.29
N THR A 410 -12.40 -13.18 -26.24
CA THR A 410 -12.43 -11.70 -26.31
C THR A 410 -13.14 -11.08 -25.12
N GLU A 411 -13.79 -11.88 -24.28
CA GLU A 411 -14.57 -11.37 -23.16
C GLU A 411 -13.60 -10.83 -22.10
N TRP A 412 -13.93 -9.64 -21.57
CA TRP A 412 -13.12 -8.82 -20.66
C TRP A 412 -11.93 -8.08 -21.26
N GLU A 413 -11.62 -8.30 -22.54
CA GLU A 413 -10.59 -7.58 -23.29
C GLU A 413 -11.09 -6.98 -24.61
N ASP A 414 -12.41 -6.91 -24.80
CA ASP A 414 -13.10 -6.42 -26.00
C ASP A 414 -13.25 -4.89 -26.06
N GLY A 415 -12.74 -4.17 -25.05
CA GLY A 415 -12.85 -2.72 -24.94
C GLY A 415 -14.18 -2.23 -24.37
N PHE A 416 -15.07 -3.12 -23.94
CA PHE A 416 -16.22 -2.75 -23.12
C PHE A 416 -15.79 -2.51 -21.67
N GLU A 417 -16.61 -1.73 -20.98
CA GLU A 417 -16.46 -1.50 -19.55
C GLU A 417 -17.26 -2.54 -18.77
N TYR A 418 -16.60 -3.17 -17.81
CA TYR A 418 -17.18 -4.18 -16.95
C TYR A 418 -17.18 -3.68 -15.52
N SER A 419 -18.29 -3.92 -14.81
CA SER A 419 -18.39 -3.69 -13.38
C SER A 419 -18.10 -4.98 -12.62
N VAL A 420 -17.31 -4.86 -11.55
CA VAL A 420 -16.94 -5.96 -10.67
C VAL A 420 -17.41 -5.63 -9.27
N ARG A 421 -17.98 -6.64 -8.59
CA ARG A 421 -18.27 -6.60 -7.16
C ARG A 421 -17.57 -7.75 -6.48
N VAL A 422 -16.88 -7.46 -5.38
CA VAL A 422 -16.20 -8.45 -4.54
C VAL A 422 -16.69 -8.31 -3.11
N GLU A 423 -17.08 -9.41 -2.49
CA GLU A 423 -17.43 -9.44 -1.07
C GLU A 423 -16.61 -10.53 -0.38
N ALA A 424 -15.96 -10.17 0.72
CA ALA A 424 -15.29 -11.11 1.60
C ALA A 424 -15.90 -11.01 2.99
N ASN A 425 -16.18 -12.15 3.61
CA ASN A 425 -16.69 -12.23 4.97
C ASN A 425 -15.80 -13.17 5.80
N ARG A 426 -15.28 -12.67 6.92
CA ARG A 426 -14.51 -13.45 7.89
C ARG A 426 -15.41 -13.90 9.02
N THR A 427 -15.27 -15.18 9.39
CA THR A 427 -15.92 -15.76 10.57
C THR A 427 -14.89 -16.49 11.40
N ILE A 428 -15.03 -16.43 12.71
CA ILE A 428 -14.17 -17.15 13.65
C ILE A 428 -14.75 -18.56 13.84
N GLU A 429 -14.06 -19.58 13.33
CA GLU A 429 -14.46 -20.98 13.50
C GLU A 429 -13.93 -21.56 14.82
N ASP A 430 -12.70 -21.22 15.19
CA ASP A 430 -12.12 -21.56 16.50
C ASP A 430 -11.26 -20.39 17.01
N ALA A 431 -11.75 -19.67 18.01
CA ALA A 431 -11.03 -18.53 18.59
C ALA A 431 -9.78 -18.93 19.38
N VAL A 432 -9.70 -20.18 19.89
CA VAL A 432 -8.55 -20.67 20.68
C VAL A 432 -7.40 -21.05 19.75
N GLN A 433 -7.72 -21.64 18.61
CA GLN A 433 -6.75 -22.00 17.57
C GLN A 433 -6.55 -20.89 16.54
N HIS A 434 -7.31 -19.79 16.66
CA HIS A 434 -7.37 -18.69 15.70
C HIS A 434 -7.61 -19.17 14.27
N ILE A 435 -8.59 -20.07 14.12
CA ILE A 435 -9.05 -20.55 12.83
C ILE A 435 -10.14 -19.61 12.35
N TYR A 436 -9.88 -18.97 11.21
CA TYR A 436 -10.78 -18.04 10.55
C TYR A 436 -11.22 -18.62 9.21
N ARG A 437 -12.51 -18.53 8.93
CA ARG A 437 -13.09 -18.86 7.63
C ARG A 437 -13.39 -17.59 6.85
N TYR A 438 -12.96 -17.55 5.60
CA TYR A 438 -13.19 -16.46 4.66
C TYR A 438 -14.08 -16.96 3.54
N ASP A 439 -15.26 -16.36 3.40
CA ASP A 439 -16.15 -16.59 2.27
C ASP A 439 -16.01 -15.42 1.29
N ILE A 440 -15.54 -15.70 0.07
CA ILE A 440 -15.28 -14.71 -0.97
C ILE A 440 -16.24 -14.94 -2.13
N LYS A 441 -16.95 -13.88 -2.53
CA LYS A 441 -17.87 -13.90 -3.66
C LYS A 441 -17.54 -12.78 -4.63
N THR A 442 -17.53 -13.12 -5.91
CA THR A 442 -17.25 -12.18 -6.99
C THR A 442 -18.33 -12.25 -8.05
N TRP A 443 -18.74 -11.09 -8.54
CA TRP A 443 -19.62 -10.92 -9.67
C TRP A 443 -18.98 -9.97 -10.68
N ILE A 444 -19.17 -10.23 -11.97
CA ILE A 444 -18.80 -9.34 -13.07
C ILE A 444 -20.04 -9.11 -13.95
N ARG A 445 -20.25 -7.88 -14.42
CA ARG A 445 -21.39 -7.52 -15.27
C ARG A 445 -21.00 -6.45 -16.28
N ASP A 446 -21.55 -6.53 -17.48
CA ASP A 446 -21.65 -5.37 -18.37
C ASP A 446 -22.79 -4.48 -17.85
N CYS A 447 -22.41 -3.33 -17.28
CA CYS A 447 -23.34 -2.33 -16.76
C CYS A 447 -23.63 -1.21 -17.76
N ALA A 448 -23.00 -1.20 -18.94
CA ALA A 448 -23.37 -0.31 -20.02
C ALA A 448 -24.75 -0.69 -20.61
N THR A 449 -25.13 -1.98 -20.50
CA THR A 449 -26.39 -2.51 -21.04
C THR A 449 -27.42 -2.93 -19.98
N ALA A 450 -27.06 -2.94 -18.69
CA ALA A 450 -27.91 -3.36 -17.57
C ALA A 450 -28.00 -2.32 -16.43
N ASP A 451 -29.12 -2.30 -15.69
CA ASP A 451 -29.25 -1.47 -14.48
C ASP A 451 -28.41 -2.07 -13.34
N CYS A 452 -27.32 -1.37 -12.99
CA CYS A 452 -26.37 -1.77 -11.96
C CYS A 452 -26.44 -0.90 -10.70
N THR A 453 -27.55 -0.16 -10.50
CA THR A 453 -27.72 0.69 -9.32
C THR A 453 -27.65 -0.08 -8.00
N THR A 454 -28.22 -1.29 -7.93
CA THR A 454 -28.09 -2.15 -6.75
C THR A 454 -26.77 -2.91 -6.70
N PHE A 455 -26.12 -3.08 -7.85
CA PHE A 455 -24.86 -3.81 -7.96
C PHE A 455 -23.69 -3.03 -7.34
N SER A 456 -23.73 -1.72 -7.44
CA SER A 456 -22.77 -0.79 -6.83
C SER A 456 -23.12 -0.37 -5.39
N ASP A 457 -24.28 -0.79 -4.84
CA ASP A 457 -24.67 -0.46 -3.47
C ASP A 457 -23.97 -1.39 -2.46
N LEU A 458 -23.02 -0.84 -1.72
CA LEU A 458 -22.20 -1.56 -0.73
C LEU A 458 -22.85 -1.59 0.66
N THR A 459 -24.02 -0.98 0.86
CA THR A 459 -24.64 -0.89 2.21
C THR A 459 -25.07 -2.24 2.78
N ALA A 460 -25.32 -3.24 1.93
CA ALA A 460 -25.69 -4.60 2.30
C ALA A 460 -24.97 -5.63 1.43
N ASP A 461 -25.00 -6.90 1.85
CA ASP A 461 -24.53 -8.02 1.01
C ASP A 461 -25.34 -8.07 -0.28
N TYR A 462 -24.72 -8.45 -1.38
CA TYR A 462 -25.40 -8.53 -2.66
C TYR A 462 -26.36 -9.73 -2.69
N THR A 463 -27.65 -9.43 -2.86
CA THR A 463 -28.72 -10.44 -2.80
C THR A 463 -29.49 -10.61 -4.10
N ASP A 464 -28.95 -10.16 -5.24
CA ASP A 464 -29.61 -10.44 -6.53
C ASP A 464 -29.64 -11.95 -6.81
N THR A 465 -30.61 -12.37 -7.62
CA THR A 465 -30.87 -13.75 -8.01
C THR A 465 -29.77 -14.36 -8.88
N THR A 466 -28.87 -13.55 -9.44
CA THR A 466 -27.71 -14.06 -10.17
C THR A 466 -26.70 -14.65 -9.20
N ALA A 467 -26.37 -15.93 -9.39
CA ALA A 467 -25.27 -16.55 -8.68
C ALA A 467 -23.98 -15.72 -8.87
N PRO A 468 -23.12 -15.63 -7.84
CA PRO A 468 -21.77 -15.11 -8.04
C PRO A 468 -21.08 -15.89 -9.16
N TYR A 469 -20.26 -15.18 -9.93
CA TYR A 469 -19.34 -15.81 -10.85
C TYR A 469 -18.44 -16.73 -10.03
N ALA A 470 -17.69 -16.17 -9.08
CA ALA A 470 -16.81 -16.94 -8.20
C ALA A 470 -17.33 -16.98 -6.78
N ASN A 471 -17.30 -18.16 -6.14
CA ASN A 471 -17.66 -18.33 -4.74
C ASN A 471 -16.70 -19.32 -4.09
N SER A 472 -15.87 -18.83 -3.16
CA SER A 472 -14.81 -19.61 -2.54
C SER A 472 -14.88 -19.50 -1.02
N THR A 473 -14.49 -20.57 -0.34
CA THR A 473 -14.39 -20.61 1.12
C THR A 473 -13.03 -21.16 1.52
N ILE A 474 -12.33 -20.41 2.35
CA ILE A 474 -10.95 -20.69 2.74
C ILE A 474 -10.83 -20.65 4.26
N TYR A 475 -9.91 -21.42 4.81
CA TYR A 475 -9.54 -21.35 6.22
C TYR A 475 -8.09 -20.89 6.39
N TYR A 476 -7.88 -19.95 7.32
CA TYR A 476 -6.55 -19.57 7.83
C TYR A 476 -6.47 -19.91 9.32
N ASP A 477 -5.29 -20.31 9.78
CA ASP A 477 -5.00 -20.56 11.19
C ASP A 477 -3.83 -19.70 11.69
N ASN A 478 -3.52 -19.77 12.99
CA ASN A 478 -2.44 -19.00 13.60
C ASN A 478 -1.05 -19.23 12.98
N ASP A 479 -0.80 -20.38 12.35
CA ASP A 479 0.49 -20.71 11.77
C ASP A 479 0.71 -19.99 10.42
N LEU A 480 -0.36 -19.39 9.87
CA LEU A 480 -0.36 -18.65 8.60
C LEU A 480 -0.22 -17.13 8.73
N GLY A 481 -0.13 -16.61 9.95
CA GLY A 481 -0.17 -15.16 10.22
C GLY A 481 -1.60 -14.61 10.31
N SER A 482 -1.72 -13.35 10.72
CA SER A 482 -3.03 -12.70 10.93
C SER A 482 -3.38 -11.77 9.77
N PHE A 483 -4.59 -11.94 9.23
CA PHE A 483 -5.23 -10.98 8.32
C PHE A 483 -5.85 -9.78 9.05
N ASP A 484 -5.43 -9.49 10.28
CA ASP A 484 -6.05 -8.46 11.12
C ASP A 484 -5.83 -7.05 10.59
N ARG A 485 -4.64 -6.81 10.05
CA ARG A 485 -4.26 -5.55 9.38
C ARG A 485 -4.01 -5.82 7.91
N ILE A 486 -4.57 -5.00 7.03
CA ILE A 486 -4.50 -5.18 5.58
C ILE A 486 -4.07 -3.93 4.81
N LEU A 487 -3.51 -4.18 3.63
CA LEU A 487 -3.48 -3.27 2.50
C LEU A 487 -4.43 -3.81 1.43
N PHE A 488 -5.07 -2.92 0.67
CA PHE A 488 -5.93 -3.31 -0.45
C PHE A 488 -5.71 -2.38 -1.65
N GLY A 489 -5.91 -2.93 -2.85
CA GLY A 489 -5.56 -2.24 -4.09
C GLY A 489 -5.50 -3.17 -5.28
N TRP A 490 -4.68 -2.82 -6.28
CA TRP A 490 -4.52 -3.61 -7.50
C TRP A 490 -3.06 -3.93 -7.76
N THR A 491 -2.83 -5.09 -8.36
CA THR A 491 -1.55 -5.51 -8.90
C THR A 491 -1.72 -5.84 -10.38
N VAL A 492 -0.70 -5.58 -11.18
CA VAL A 492 -0.70 -5.79 -12.63
C VAL A 492 0.67 -6.26 -13.08
N SER A 493 0.69 -7.10 -14.10
CA SER A 493 1.89 -7.34 -14.88
C SER A 493 1.56 -7.46 -16.35
N SER A 494 2.49 -7.03 -17.20
CA SER A 494 2.31 -7.00 -18.64
C SER A 494 3.43 -7.80 -19.34
N PHE A 495 3.13 -8.98 -19.88
CA PHE A 495 4.07 -9.67 -20.79
C PHE A 495 4.08 -9.03 -22.19
N ASN A 496 2.93 -8.58 -22.68
CA ASN A 496 2.78 -7.77 -23.88
C ASN A 496 2.16 -6.42 -23.50
N SER A 497 2.10 -5.46 -24.42
CA SER A 497 1.46 -4.17 -24.11
C SER A 497 -0.01 -4.39 -23.80
N GLN A 498 -0.44 -3.98 -22.61
CA GLN A 498 -1.86 -3.88 -22.22
C GLN A 498 -2.08 -2.55 -21.53
N GLU A 499 -3.31 -2.06 -21.56
CA GLU A 499 -3.68 -0.86 -20.83
C GLU A 499 -5.09 -1.06 -20.30
N ILE A 500 -5.24 -1.00 -18.98
CA ILE A 500 -6.50 -1.27 -18.30
C ILE A 500 -6.81 -0.08 -17.40
N THR A 501 -7.95 0.56 -17.62
CA THR A 501 -8.43 1.62 -16.75
C THR A 501 -9.33 1.02 -15.68
N ILE A 502 -9.08 1.36 -14.41
CA ILE A 502 -9.97 1.12 -13.28
C ILE A 502 -10.65 2.44 -12.90
N ALA A 503 -11.97 2.42 -12.73
CA ALA A 503 -12.76 3.57 -12.34
C ALA A 503 -13.83 3.19 -11.30
N ASP A 504 -14.57 4.20 -10.83
CA ASP A 504 -15.78 4.03 -10.02
C ASP A 504 -15.60 3.19 -8.75
N PHE A 505 -14.37 3.13 -8.22
CA PHE A 505 -14.04 2.27 -7.09
C PHE A 505 -14.74 2.72 -5.81
N GLY A 506 -15.26 1.75 -5.07
CA GLY A 506 -15.75 1.90 -3.71
C GLY A 506 -15.41 0.68 -2.87
N PHE A 507 -15.10 0.93 -1.60
CA PHE A 507 -14.77 -0.09 -0.62
C PHE A 507 -15.47 0.23 0.70
N ARG A 508 -16.07 -0.79 1.30
CA ARG A 508 -16.77 -0.71 2.57
C ARG A 508 -16.22 -1.77 3.52
N PHE A 509 -15.83 -1.34 4.72
CA PHE A 509 -15.44 -2.24 5.81
C PHE A 509 -16.70 -2.90 6.42
N ARG A 510 -16.57 -4.12 6.94
CA ARG A 510 -17.67 -4.86 7.56
C ARG A 510 -17.56 -4.96 9.06
#